data_AF-A0ABD0PJW3-F1
#
_entry.id   AF-A0ABD0PJW3-F1
#
_cell.length_a   1.000
_cell.length_b   1.000
_cell.length_c   1.000
_cell.angle_alpha   90.00
_cell.angle_beta   90.00
_cell.angle_gamma   90.00
#
_symmetry.space_group_name_H-M   'P 1'
#
loop_
_entity.id
_entity.type
_entity.pdbx_description
1 polymer ?
#
loop_
_entity_poly.entity_id
_entity_poly.type
_entity_poly.pdbx_seq_one_letter_code
_entity_poly.pdbx_strand_id
1 'polypeptide(L)'
;MSENYVVFIEQPIKMDLLKIVTGKLRGKGINEGIYWDPKRNTVFHVINKHTGKLSLIKYYAKALSTFHQINCYEENGFLIMDMCCSDDGQAINNYLIQNLKKSGDALDE
;
A
#
# COMPACT_ATOMS: atom_id res chain seq x y z
N MET A 1 3.94 -12.15 7.24
CA MET A 1 3.00 -12.96 8.07
C MET A 1 3.79 -13.57 9.21
N SER A 2 3.15 -13.81 10.37
CA SER A 2 3.76 -14.49 11.53
C SER A 2 3.30 -15.95 11.65
N GLU A 3 3.66 -16.59 12.76
CA GLU A 3 3.26 -17.96 13.07
C GLU A 3 1.74 -18.11 13.19
N ASN A 4 1.05 -17.19 13.85
CA ASN A 4 -0.39 -17.29 14.12
C ASN A 4 -1.24 -16.25 13.39
N TYR A 5 -0.64 -15.22 12.80
CA TYR A 5 -1.38 -14.09 12.23
C TYR A 5 -0.99 -13.74 10.79
N VAL A 6 -2.01 -13.34 10.05
CA VAL A 6 -1.88 -12.60 8.78
C VAL A 6 -2.15 -11.13 9.09
N VAL A 7 -1.29 -10.24 8.60
CA VAL A 7 -1.51 -8.79 8.66
C VAL A 7 -1.71 -8.28 7.24
N PHE A 8 -2.92 -7.81 6.95
CA PHE A 8 -3.22 -7.13 5.69
C PHE A 8 -3.12 -5.62 5.90
N ILE A 9 -2.24 -4.98 5.14
CA ILE A 9 -1.99 -3.54 5.21
C ILE A 9 -2.88 -2.84 4.19
N GLU A 10 -3.90 -2.16 4.67
CA GLU A 10 -4.71 -1.30 3.82
C GLU A 10 -4.11 0.10 3.82
N GLN A 11 -3.23 0.34 2.85
CA GLN A 11 -2.57 1.63 2.63
C GLN A 11 -3.48 2.66 1.91
N PRO A 12 -3.11 3.95 1.90
CA PRO A 12 -3.84 5.05 1.25
C PRO A 12 -3.66 5.13 -0.28
N ILE A 13 -3.20 4.05 -0.92
CA ILE A 13 -3.24 3.90 -2.37
C ILE A 13 -4.60 3.28 -2.74
N LYS A 14 -5.48 4.07 -3.35
CA LYS A 14 -6.87 3.72 -3.63
C LYS A 14 -7.12 3.57 -5.13
N MET A 15 -8.25 2.93 -5.45
CA MET A 15 -8.67 2.63 -6.81
C MET A 15 -10.03 3.26 -7.10
N ASP A 16 -10.11 3.99 -8.20
CA ASP A 16 -11.34 4.43 -8.85
C ASP A 16 -11.79 3.35 -9.83
N LEU A 17 -12.68 2.48 -9.36
CA LEU A 17 -13.15 1.32 -10.13
C LEU A 17 -13.87 1.73 -11.41
N LEU A 18 -14.59 2.86 -11.42
CA LEU A 18 -15.30 3.32 -12.61
C LEU A 18 -14.29 3.74 -13.69
N LYS A 19 -13.22 4.47 -13.33
CA LYS A 19 -12.13 4.79 -14.26
C LYS A 19 -11.44 3.53 -14.78
N ILE A 20 -11.18 2.54 -13.93
CA ILE A 20 -10.52 1.28 -14.33
C ILE A 20 -11.41 0.50 -15.31
N VAL A 21 -12.68 0.26 -14.97
CA VAL A 21 -13.60 -0.55 -15.79
C VAL A 21 -13.93 0.13 -17.12
N THR A 22 -14.02 1.46 -17.15
CA THR A 22 -14.25 2.23 -18.39
C THR A 22 -12.96 2.55 -19.16
N GLY A 23 -11.79 2.20 -18.62
CA GLY A 23 -10.48 2.62 -19.16
C GLY A 23 -10.27 2.23 -20.62
N LYS A 24 -10.62 0.98 -20.98
CA LYS A 24 -10.51 0.49 -22.37
C LYS A 24 -11.34 1.32 -23.35
N LEU A 25 -12.56 1.71 -22.97
CA LEU A 25 -13.44 2.53 -23.81
C LEU A 25 -12.91 3.96 -23.96
N ARG A 26 -12.13 4.44 -22.99
CA ARG A 26 -11.56 5.79 -22.93
C ARG A 26 -10.12 5.86 -23.46
N GLY A 27 -9.54 4.74 -23.89
CA GLY A 27 -8.13 4.65 -24.26
C GLY A 27 -7.16 4.92 -23.10
N LYS A 28 -7.57 4.62 -21.85
CA LYS A 28 -6.80 4.86 -20.63
C LYS A 28 -6.30 3.56 -20.00
N GLY A 29 -5.12 3.62 -19.39
CA GLY A 29 -4.55 2.53 -18.61
C GLY A 29 -5.14 2.42 -17.20
N ILE A 30 -4.95 1.28 -16.55
CA ILE A 30 -5.40 1.03 -15.16
C ILE A 30 -4.78 2.04 -14.19
N ASN A 31 -3.56 2.49 -14.47
CA ASN A 31 -2.82 3.44 -13.64
C ASN A 31 -3.59 4.77 -13.44
N GLU A 32 -4.42 5.21 -14.39
CA GLU A 32 -5.22 6.44 -14.22
C GLU A 32 -6.36 6.30 -13.18
N GLY A 33 -6.69 5.06 -12.81
CA GLY A 33 -7.62 4.78 -11.72
C GLY A 33 -6.95 4.59 -10.36
N ILE A 34 -5.62 4.55 -10.27
CA ILE A 34 -4.89 4.35 -9.02
C ILE A 34 -4.39 5.71 -8.53
N TYR A 35 -4.66 6.05 -7.26
CA TYR A 35 -4.29 7.34 -6.70
C TYR A 35 -3.94 7.26 -5.21
N TRP A 36 -3.17 8.24 -4.74
CA TRP A 36 -2.83 8.41 -3.34
C TRP A 36 -3.82 9.35 -2.64
N ASP A 37 -4.37 8.94 -1.49
CA ASP A 37 -5.27 9.74 -0.66
C ASP A 37 -4.67 9.96 0.74
N PRO A 38 -3.89 11.05 0.96
CA PRO A 38 -3.19 11.29 2.22
C PRO A 38 -4.13 11.59 3.40
N LYS A 39 -5.44 11.80 3.15
CA LYS A 39 -6.42 12.05 4.22
C LYS A 39 -6.85 10.75 4.91
N ARG A 40 -6.44 9.59 4.39
CA ARG A 40 -6.74 8.27 4.96
C ARG A 40 -5.57 7.74 5.76
N ASN A 41 -5.91 7.12 6.90
CA ASN A 41 -4.95 6.34 7.68
C ASN A 41 -4.59 5.03 6.97
N THR A 42 -3.42 4.49 7.29
CA THR A 42 -3.09 3.10 7.01
C THR A 42 -3.73 2.21 8.08
N VAL A 43 -4.46 1.18 7.66
CA VAL A 43 -5.13 0.23 8.56
C VAL A 43 -4.41 -1.11 8.52
N PHE A 44 -4.12 -1.68 9.68
CA PHE A 44 -3.57 -3.03 9.78
C PHE A 44 -4.67 -3.98 10.22
N HIS A 45 -5.11 -4.81 9.29
CA HIS A 45 -6.10 -5.85 9.54
C HIS A 45 -5.36 -7.09 10.03
N VAL A 46 -5.50 -7.41 11.31
CA VAL A 46 -4.87 -8.58 11.93
C VAL A 46 -5.86 -9.73 11.92
N ILE A 47 -5.56 -10.81 11.21
CA ILE A 47 -6.41 -11.99 11.07
C ILE A 47 -5.71 -13.18 11.72
N ASN A 48 -6.41 -13.90 12.59
CA ASN A 48 -5.92 -15.17 13.12
C ASN A 48 -5.90 -16.20 11.97
N LYS A 49 -4.70 -16.68 11.63
CA LYS A 49 -4.44 -17.53 10.46
C LYS A 49 -5.18 -18.86 10.52
N HIS A 50 -5.35 -19.40 11.72
CA HIS A 50 -5.94 -20.74 11.94
C HIS A 50 -7.46 -20.72 11.88
N THR A 51 -8.08 -19.62 12.31
CA THR A 51 -9.54 -19.49 12.40
C THR A 51 -10.16 -18.61 11.32
N GLY A 52 -9.34 -17.85 10.59
CA GLY A 52 -9.80 -16.84 9.64
C GLY A 52 -10.51 -15.64 10.28
N LYS A 53 -10.56 -15.56 11.62
CA LYS A 53 -11.27 -14.49 12.32
C LYS A 53 -10.42 -13.22 12.37
N LEU A 54 -11.04 -12.11 12.00
CA LEU A 54 -10.48 -10.77 12.16
C LEU A 54 -10.39 -10.40 13.65
N SER A 55 -9.28 -9.80 14.06
CA SER A 55 -9.12 -9.21 15.39
C SER A 55 -10.17 -8.14 15.64
N LEU A 56 -10.69 -8.09 16.87
CA LEU A 56 -11.61 -7.02 17.28
C LEU A 56 -10.88 -5.67 17.48
N ILE A 57 -9.55 -5.71 17.66
CA ILE A 57 -8.72 -4.53 17.79
C ILE A 57 -8.42 -3.97 16.40
N LYS A 58 -8.64 -2.67 16.22
CA LYS A 58 -8.32 -1.93 14.99
C LYS A 58 -7.03 -1.15 15.19
N TYR A 59 -6.04 -1.42 14.33
CA TYR A 59 -4.74 -0.77 14.37
C TYR A 59 -4.63 0.24 13.24
N TYR A 60 -4.19 1.46 13.58
CA TYR A 60 -4.06 2.57 12.65
C TYR A 60 -2.67 3.18 12.73
N ALA A 61 -2.17 3.65 11.59
CA ALA A 61 -1.03 4.54 11.49
C ALA A 61 -1.36 5.73 10.59
N LYS A 62 -0.48 6.75 10.62
CA LYS A 62 -0.48 7.83 9.63
C LYS A 62 -0.42 7.24 8.20
N ALA A 63 -0.85 8.04 7.23
CA ALA A 63 -0.72 7.69 5.83
C ALA A 63 0.74 7.29 5.51
N LEU A 64 0.91 6.07 4.99
CA LEU A 64 2.19 5.56 4.50
C LEU A 64 1.94 4.67 3.29
N SER A 65 2.84 4.69 2.30
CA SER A 65 2.84 3.69 1.24
C SER A 65 3.87 2.62 1.51
N THR A 66 3.59 1.40 1.08
CA THR A 66 4.50 0.26 1.15
C THR A 66 4.19 -0.73 0.04
N PHE A 67 5.24 -1.31 -0.53
CA PHE A 67 5.13 -2.36 -1.54
C PHE A 67 5.69 -3.69 -1.05
N HIS A 68 6.66 -3.64 -0.13
CA HIS A 68 7.38 -4.80 0.36
C HIS A 68 7.36 -4.83 1.88
N GLN A 69 6.80 -5.91 2.42
CA GLN A 69 6.97 -6.27 3.83
C GLN A 69 8.35 -6.91 3.99
N ILE A 70 9.05 -6.61 5.09
CA ILE A 70 10.36 -7.19 5.39
C ILE A 70 10.15 -8.50 6.16
N ASN A 71 9.54 -8.42 7.35
CA ASN A 71 9.25 -9.57 8.20
C ASN A 71 8.04 -9.29 9.11
N CYS A 72 7.46 -10.35 9.68
CA CYS A 72 6.44 -10.24 10.72
C CYS A 72 6.53 -11.45 11.66
N TYR A 73 6.65 -11.20 12.96
CA TYR A 73 6.84 -12.25 13.97
C TYR A 73 6.16 -11.88 15.29
N GLU A 74 5.99 -12.87 16.16
CA GLU A 74 5.36 -12.70 17.47
C GLU A 74 6.43 -12.80 18.56
N GLU A 75 6.44 -11.86 19.49
CA GLU A 75 7.39 -11.86 20.60
C GLU A 75 6.77 -11.15 21.83
N ASN A 76 6.86 -11.77 23.00
CA ASN A 76 6.42 -11.19 24.28
C ASN A 76 4.97 -10.65 24.28
N GLY A 77 4.06 -11.31 23.55
CA GLY A 77 2.66 -10.88 23.43
C GLY A 77 2.43 -9.74 22.43
N PHE A 78 3.46 -9.34 21.68
CA PHE A 78 3.37 -8.35 20.61
C PHE A 78 3.48 -9.02 19.24
N LEU A 79 2.84 -8.40 18.26
CA LEU A 79 3.02 -8.71 16.85
C LEU A 79 3.93 -7.63 16.24
N ILE A 80 5.14 -8.02 15.86
CA ILE A 80 6.14 -7.12 15.27
C ILE A 80 6.03 -7.21 13.75
N MET A 81 6.08 -6.05 13.08
CA MET A 81 5.95 -5.95 11.63
C MET A 81 6.95 -4.94 11.06
N ASP A 82 7.91 -5.46 10.31
CA ASP A 82 8.96 -4.68 9.64
C ASP A 82 8.57 -4.44 8.19
N MET A 83 8.69 -3.19 7.73
CA MET A 83 8.21 -2.78 6.40
C MET A 83 9.12 -1.73 5.77
N CYS A 84 9.20 -1.76 4.43
CA CYS A 84 9.74 -0.65 3.66
C CYS A 84 8.61 0.36 3.39
N CYS A 85 8.70 1.54 4.01
CA CYS A 85 7.65 2.56 3.96
C CYS A 85 8.13 3.88 3.32
N SER A 86 7.22 4.57 2.64
CA SER A 86 7.33 5.99 2.31
C SER A 86 6.21 6.78 2.99
N ASP A 87 6.48 8.05 3.31
CA ASP A 87 5.49 8.98 3.88
C ASP A 87 4.55 9.58 2.81
N ASP A 88 4.71 9.19 1.55
CA ASP A 88 3.90 9.67 0.42
C ASP A 88 3.51 8.56 -0.57
N GLY A 89 2.80 8.92 -1.63
CA GLY A 89 2.41 8.03 -2.73
C GLY A 89 3.20 8.24 -4.03
N GLN A 90 4.36 8.91 -4.00
CA GLN A 90 5.10 9.29 -5.23
C GLN A 90 5.50 8.07 -6.07
N ALA A 91 5.76 6.94 -5.40
CA ALA A 91 6.11 5.69 -6.05
C ALA A 91 5.12 5.25 -7.15
N ILE A 92 3.83 5.64 -7.08
CA ILE A 92 2.83 5.36 -8.12
C ILE A 92 3.28 5.90 -9.49
N ASN A 93 3.90 7.09 -9.51
CA ASN A 93 4.32 7.77 -10.72
C ASN A 93 5.80 7.53 -11.05
N ASN A 94 6.65 7.29 -10.05
CA ASN A 94 8.10 7.14 -10.27
C ASN A 94 8.42 6.00 -11.24
N TYR A 95 7.62 4.93 -11.26
CA TYR A 95 7.82 3.78 -12.15
C TYR A 95 7.23 3.94 -13.56
N LEU A 96 6.69 5.10 -13.90
CA LEU A 96 6.33 5.40 -15.28
C LEU A 96 7.60 5.47 -16.13
N ILE A 97 7.59 4.85 -17.32
CA ILE A 97 8.78 4.73 -18.17
C ILE A 97 9.36 6.11 -18.54
N GLN A 98 8.52 7.12 -18.74
CA GLN A 98 8.99 8.48 -19.00
C GLN A 98 9.76 9.07 -17.81
N ASN A 99 9.39 8.70 -16.58
CA ASN A 99 10.07 9.16 -15.37
C ASN A 99 11.36 8.38 -15.12
N LEU A 100 11.34 7.06 -15.35
CA LEU A 100 12.53 6.21 -15.25
C LEU A 100 13.61 6.54 -16.30
N LYS A 101 13.24 7.22 -17.39
CA LYS A 101 14.16 7.67 -18.45
C LYS A 101 14.69 9.10 -18.24
N LYS A 102 14.26 9.81 -17.19
CA LYS A 102 14.81 11.13 -16.84
C LYS A 102 16.29 11.00 -16.48
N SER A 103 17.06 12.06 -16.73
CA SER A 103 18.50 12.14 -16.44
C SER A 103 18.94 13.59 -16.28
N GLY A 104 20.01 13.85 -15.51
CA GLY A 104 20.50 15.21 -15.27
C GLY A 104 19.45 16.06 -14.55
N ASP A 105 19.37 17.35 -14.91
CA ASP A 105 18.47 18.34 -14.30
C ASP A 105 16.98 17.93 -14.32
N ALA A 106 16.56 17.06 -15.24
CA ALA A 106 15.19 16.55 -15.30
C ALA A 106 14.82 15.64 -14.10
N LEU A 107 15.79 15.17 -13.31
CA LEU A 107 15.58 14.43 -12.06
C LEU A 107 15.17 15.32 -10.89
N ASP A 108 15.50 16.62 -10.95
CA ASP A 108 15.20 17.60 -9.90
C ASP A 108 13.79 18.23 -10.06
N GLU A 109 13.09 17.87 -11.15
CA GLU A 109 11.68 18.20 -11.45
C GLU A 109 10.71 17.12 -10.94
#